data_AF-A0A4D6N001-F1
#
_entry.id   AF-A0A4D6N001-F1
#
_cell.length_a   1.000
_cell.length_b   1.000
_cell.length_c   1.000
_cell.angle_alpha   90.00
_cell.angle_beta   90.00
_cell.angle_gamma   90.00
#
_symmetry.space_group_name_H-M   'P 1'
#
loop_
_entity.id
_entity.type
_entity.pdbx_description
1 polymer ?
#
loop_
_entity_poly.entity_id
_entity_poly.type
_entity_poly.pdbx_seq_one_letter_code
_entity_poly.pdbx_strand_id
1 'polypeptide(L)' 'MTTPLVAGLAVAAAAYAGRYGIVAWQAFKARPPRMRRFYEGGFQATMSRREAALILGVR' A
#
# COMPACT_ATOMS: atom_id res chain seq x y z
N MET A 1 -16.25 3.18 -43.33
CA MET A 1 -16.94 3.58 -42.08
C MET A 1 -16.35 2.95 -40.81
N THR A 2 -15.50 1.93 -40.91
CA THR A 2 -14.95 1.16 -39.76
C THR A 2 -13.79 1.85 -39.02
N THR A 3 -13.00 2.67 -39.73
CA THR A 3 -11.82 3.36 -39.19
C THR A 3 -12.11 4.36 -38.06
N PRO A 4 -13.13 5.24 -38.11
CA PRO A 4 -13.41 6.16 -37.01
C PRO A 4 -13.95 5.47 -35.77
N LEU A 5 -14.73 4.39 -35.91
CA LEU A 5 -15.24 3.63 -34.77
C LEU A 5 -14.11 2.94 -34.00
N VAL A 6 -13.21 2.27 -34.73
CA VAL A 6 -12.04 1.61 -34.12
C VAL A 6 -11.11 2.63 -33.46
N ALA A 7 -10.87 3.76 -34.11
CA ALA A 7 -10.07 4.85 -33.53
C ALA A 7 -10.71 5.40 -32.24
N GLY A 8 -12.03 5.63 -32.24
CA GLY A 8 -12.75 6.09 -31.05
C GLY A 8 -12.69 5.09 -29.89
N LEU A 9 -12.87 3.80 -30.18
CA LEU A 9 -12.76 2.74 -29.17
C LEU A 9 -11.33 2.64 -28.61
N ALA A 10 -10.31 2.74 -29.44
CA ALA A 10 -8.92 2.71 -29.01
C ALA A 10 -8.59 3.90 -28.08
N VAL A 11 -9.02 5.10 -28.44
CA VAL A 11 -8.84 6.30 -27.61
C VAL A 11 -9.57 6.17 -26.28
N ALA A 12 -10.82 5.70 -26.30
CA ALA A 12 -11.60 5.47 -25.08
C ALA A 12 -10.91 4.44 -24.17
N ALA A 13 -10.45 3.32 -24.73
CA ALA A 13 -9.75 2.28 -23.97
C ALA A 13 -8.45 2.81 -23.35
N ALA A 14 -7.64 3.55 -24.12
CA ALA A 14 -6.40 4.15 -23.63
C ALA A 14 -6.65 5.16 -22.51
N ALA A 15 -7.66 6.03 -22.66
CA ALA A 15 -8.03 7.01 -21.64
C ALA A 15 -8.48 6.35 -20.32
N TYR A 16 -9.32 5.32 -20.41
CA TYR A 16 -9.76 4.57 -19.23
C TYR A 16 -8.59 3.84 -18.56
N ALA A 17 -7.79 3.11 -19.33
CA ALA A 17 -6.62 2.41 -18.80
C ALA A 17 -5.63 3.38 -18.11
N GLY A 18 -5.36 4.53 -18.74
CA GLY A 18 -4.51 5.58 -18.18
C GLY A 18 -5.05 6.13 -16.86
N ARG A 19 -6.35 6.46 -16.80
CA ARG A 19 -7.00 6.94 -15.57
C ARG A 19 -6.89 5.91 -14.44
N TYR A 20 -7.22 4.66 -14.71
CA TYR A 20 -7.15 3.60 -13.70
C TYR A 20 -5.71 3.34 -13.24
N GLY A 21 -4.74 3.37 -14.15
CA GLY A 21 -3.32 3.22 -13.82
C GLY A 21 -2.83 4.32 -12.89
N ILE A 22 -3.16 5.59 -13.18
CA ILE A 22 -2.78 6.74 -12.34
C ILE A 22 -3.41 6.64 -10.96
N VAL A 23 -4.71 6.33 -10.87
CA VAL A 23 -5.42 6.20 -9.58
C VAL A 23 -4.83 5.05 -8.76
N ALA A 24 -4.58 3.90 -9.37
CA ALA A 24 -3.98 2.75 -8.68
C ALA A 24 -2.56 3.09 -8.17
N TRP A 25 -1.76 3.80 -8.98
CA TRP A 25 -0.42 4.24 -8.59
C TRP A 25 -0.43 5.25 -7.44
N GLN A 26 -1.34 6.23 -7.50
CA GLN A 26 -1.52 7.19 -6.41
C GLN A 26 -1.97 6.50 -5.13
N ALA A 27 -2.97 5.61 -5.22
CA ALA A 27 -3.44 4.84 -4.09
C ALA A 27 -2.35 3.94 -3.49
N PHE A 28 -1.48 3.36 -4.32
CA PHE A 28 -0.32 2.59 -3.88
C PHE A 28 0.70 3.46 -3.12
N LYS A 29 1.06 4.64 -3.67
CA LYS A 29 1.98 5.57 -3.01
C LYS A 29 1.41 6.20 -1.74
N ALA A 30 0.10 6.39 -1.68
CA ALA A 30 -0.58 6.95 -0.52
C ALA A 30 -0.83 5.92 0.59
N ARG A 31 -0.44 4.65 0.41
CA ARG A 31 -0.58 3.65 1.47
C ARG A 31 0.29 4.07 2.66
N PRO A 32 -0.29 4.28 3.85
CA PRO A 32 0.52 4.50 5.03
C PRO A 32 1.42 3.27 5.22
N PRO A 33 2.65 3.44 5.75
CA PRO A 33 3.46 2.30 6.13
C PRO A 33 2.61 1.41 7.05
N ARG A 34 2.73 0.08 6.89
CA ARG A 34 2.09 -0.86 7.80
C ARG A 34 2.60 -0.58 9.21
N MET A 35 1.86 0.24 9.96
CA MET A 35 2.13 0.51 11.36
C MET A 35 2.01 -0.84 12.07
N ARG A 36 3.16 -1.36 12.49
CA ARG A 36 3.19 -2.53 13.35
C ARG A 36 2.47 -2.10 14.62
N ARG A 37 1.44 -2.83 15.00
CA ARG A 37 0.74 -2.59 16.26
C ARG A 37 1.80 -2.60 17.36
N PHE A 38 1.80 -1.56 18.20
CA PHE A 38 2.58 -1.62 19.44
C PHE A 38 2.12 -2.86 20.21
N TYR A 39 3.06 -3.56 20.86
CA TYR A 39 2.70 -4.70 21.69
C TYR A 39 1.67 -4.24 22.72
N GLU A 40 0.53 -4.92 22.76
CA GLU A 40 -0.58 -4.53 23.63
C GLU A 40 -0.23 -4.85 25.09
N GLY A 41 -0.51 -3.91 26.00
CA GLY A 41 -0.19 -4.01 27.42
C GLY A 41 0.95 -3.08 27.86
N GLY A 42 1.25 -3.10 29.16
CA GLY A 42 2.43 -2.42 29.73
C GLY A 42 3.67 -3.31 29.68
N PHE A 43 4.75 -2.84 30.31
CA PHE A 43 5.93 -3.68 30.54
C PHE A 43 5.60 -4.84 31.50
N GLN A 44 6.30 -5.96 31.34
CA GLN A 44 6.22 -7.07 32.27
C GLN A 44 6.79 -6.64 33.63
N ALA A 45 6.25 -7.20 34.71
CA ALA A 45 6.74 -6.92 36.06
C ALA A 45 8.21 -7.36 36.27
N THR A 46 8.68 -8.30 35.46
CA THR A 46 10.08 -8.75 35.43
C THR A 46 10.59 -8.76 33.99
N MET A 47 11.77 -8.17 33.76
CA MET A 47 12.34 -8.00 32.42
C MET A 47 12.67 -9.36 31.80
N SER A 48 11.98 -9.73 30.72
CA SER A 48 12.28 -10.95 29.96
C SER A 48 13.24 -10.68 28.81
N ARG A 49 13.99 -11.71 28.37
CA ARG A 49 14.86 -11.60 27.18
C ARG A 49 14.08 -11.15 25.93
N ARG A 50 12.83 -11.59 25.82
CA ARG A 50 11.92 -11.20 24.73
C ARG A 50 11.58 -9.72 24.82
N GLU A 51 11.20 -9.23 25.99
CA GLU A 51 10.89 -7.81 26.19
C GLU A 51 12.11 -6.91 25.95
N ALA A 52 13.28 -7.31 26.44
CA ALA A 52 14.54 -6.63 26.16
C ALA A 52 14.83 -6.54 24.65
N ALA A 53 14.65 -7.65 23.93
CA ALA A 53 14.79 -7.70 22.48
C ALA A 53 13.82 -6.73 21.76
N LEU A 54 12.58 -6.63 22.24
CA LEU A 54 11.58 -5.71 21.69
C LEU A 54 11.90 -4.24 21.94
N ILE A 55 12.42 -3.90 23.13
CA ILE A 55 12.83 -2.54 23.51
C ILE A 55 14.06 -2.11 22.71
N LEU A 56 15.06 -3.01 22.60
CA LEU A 56 16.33 -2.73 21.93
C LEU A 56 16.27 -2.92 20.41
N GLY A 57 15.19 -3.47 19.86
CA GLY A 57 15.03 -3.70 18.42
C GLY A 57 15.93 -4.80 17.85
N VAL A 58 16.49 -5.66 18.70
CA VAL A 58 17.33 -6.81 18.33
C VAL A 58 16.51 -8.10 18.34
N ARG A 59 16.82 -9.05 17.45
CA ARG A 59 16.16 -10.37 17.37
C ARG A 59 17.01 -11.44 18.03
#